data_AF-A0A1Q2YQV4-F1
#
_entry.id   AF-A0A1Q2YQV4-F1
#
_cell.length_a   1.000
_cell.length_b   1.000
_cell.length_c   1.000
_cell.angle_alpha   90.00
_cell.angle_beta   90.00
_cell.angle_gamma   90.00
#
_symmetry.space_group_name_H-M   'P 1'
#
loop_
_entity.id
_entity.type
_entity.pdbx_description
1 polymer ?
#
loop_
_entity_poly.entity_id
_entity_poly.type
_entity_poly.pdbx_seq_one_letter_code
_entity_poly.pdbx_strand_id
1 'polypeptide(L)'
;MIDQPRRWVGGAMVLAVASFALLGPLGGVDPLRQDLSAVLRPLGSGNHPLGTDHLGRDMLARLSHAAASRLAPPWRPPSAPPALARC
;
A
#
# COMPACT_ATOMS: atom_id res chain seq x y z
N MET A 1 28.99 8.84 18.36
CA MET A 1 27.83 9.03 17.44
C MET A 1 27.24 7.70 16.93
N ILE A 2 27.81 6.53 17.28
CA ILE A 2 27.27 5.18 16.95
C ILE A 2 26.86 4.44 18.25
N ASP A 3 26.42 5.18 19.26
CA ASP A 3 26.30 4.64 20.61
C ASP A 3 24.86 4.18 20.94
N GLN A 4 23.95 4.24 19.96
CA GLN A 4 22.52 3.96 20.12
C GLN A 4 22.03 2.96 19.06
N PRO A 5 22.37 1.66 19.16
CA PRO A 5 22.02 0.64 18.16
C PRO A 5 20.50 0.55 17.93
N ARG A 6 19.70 0.84 18.95
CA ARG A 6 18.24 0.89 18.88
C ARG A 6 17.71 1.91 17.86
N ARG A 7 18.38 3.06 17.71
CA ARG A 7 17.97 4.10 16.75
C ARG A 7 18.18 3.64 15.31
N TRP A 8 19.28 2.94 15.05
CA TRP A 8 19.58 2.39 13.73
C TRP A 8 18.60 1.28 13.34
N VAL A 9 18.28 0.37 14.27
CA VAL A 9 17.28 -0.67 14.04
C VAL A 9 15.91 -0.05 13.75
N GLY A 10 15.50 0.95 14.53
CA GLY A 10 14.24 1.67 14.29
C GLY A 10 14.24 2.37 12.93
N GLY A 11 15.31 3.09 12.59
CA GLY A 11 15.45 3.75 11.29
C GLY A 11 15.43 2.78 10.12
N ALA A 12 16.12 1.64 10.24
CA ALA A 12 16.13 0.58 9.23
C ALA A 12 14.73 -0.03 9.03
N MET A 13 13.96 -0.24 10.11
CA MET A 13 12.61 -0.77 10.03
C MET A 13 11.65 0.21 9.34
N VAL A 14 11.74 1.50 9.67
CA VAL A 14 10.95 2.55 9.00
C VAL A 14 11.32 2.63 7.51
N LEU A 15 12.62 2.58 7.18
CA LEU A 15 13.09 2.59 5.80
C LEU A 15 12.62 1.35 5.01
N ALA A 16 12.60 0.17 5.63
CA ALA A 16 12.09 -1.05 5.03
C ALA A 16 10.59 -0.94 4.69
N VAL A 17 9.77 -0.40 5.59
CA VAL A 17 8.34 -0.19 5.33
C VAL A 17 8.12 0.88 4.25
N ALA A 18 8.86 1.99 4.31
CA ALA A 18 8.75 3.05 3.31
C ALA A 18 9.17 2.57 1.91
N SER A 19 10.25 1.80 1.80
CA SER A 19 10.67 1.21 0.53
C SER A 19 9.67 0.18 0.01
N PHE A 20 9.10 -0.69 0.87
CA PHE A 20 8.02 -1.60 0.47
C PHE A 20 6.82 -0.87 -0.12
N ALA A 21 6.39 0.23 0.52
CA ALA A 21 5.27 1.03 0.07
C ALA A 21 5.53 1.75 -1.27
N LEU A 22 6.75 2.23 -1.49
CA LEU A 22 7.10 2.93 -2.74
C LEU A 22 7.37 1.96 -3.90
N LEU A 23 8.01 0.82 -3.63
CA LEU A 23 8.43 -0.13 -4.66
C LEU A 23 7.32 -1.11 -5.05
N GLY A 24 6.43 -1.49 -4.13
CA GLY A 24 5.41 -2.51 -4.42
C GLY A 24 4.44 -2.14 -5.57
N PRO A 25 3.91 -0.90 -5.66
CA PRO A 25 3.06 -0.49 -6.78
C PRO A 25 3.74 -0.51 -8.16
N LEU A 26 5.07 -0.49 -8.21
CA LEU A 26 5.82 -0.53 -9.47
C LEU A 26 5.71 -1.88 -10.19
N GLY A 27 5.29 -2.94 -9.50
CA GLY A 27 5.11 -4.28 -10.08
C GLY A 27 3.95 -4.41 -11.07
N GLY A 28 3.13 -3.35 -11.27
CA GLY A 28 2.05 -3.33 -12.27
C GLY A 28 0.88 -4.28 -12.00
N VAL A 29 0.83 -4.91 -10.83
CA VAL A 29 -0.28 -5.77 -10.41
C VAL A 29 -1.43 -4.90 -9.95
N ASP A 30 -2.59 -5.04 -10.59
CA ASP A 30 -3.82 -4.34 -10.18
C ASP A 30 -4.31 -4.88 -8.82
N PRO A 31 -4.31 -4.04 -7.76
CA PRO A 31 -4.70 -4.46 -6.41
C PRO A 31 -6.22 -4.72 -6.28
N LEU A 32 -7.03 -4.26 -7.24
CA LEU A 32 -8.48 -4.43 -7.23
C LEU A 32 -8.95 -5.55 -8.15
N ARG A 33 -8.06 -6.14 -8.96
CA ARG A 33 -8.40 -7.26 -9.83
C ARG A 33 -8.83 -8.48 -9.01
N GLN A 34 -10.08 -8.87 -9.17
CA GLN A 34 -10.67 -10.04 -8.52
C GLN A 34 -10.52 -11.27 -9.40
N ASP A 35 -10.18 -12.40 -8.79
CA ASP A 35 -10.11 -13.70 -9.44
C ASP A 35 -10.71 -14.78 -8.52
N LEU A 36 -12.00 -15.09 -8.72
CA LEU A 36 -12.70 -16.06 -7.88
C LEU A 36 -12.20 -17.50 -8.05
N SER A 37 -11.38 -17.79 -9.06
CA SER A 37 -10.71 -19.10 -9.20
C SER A 37 -9.49 -19.23 -8.27
N ALA A 38 -9.00 -18.10 -7.76
CA ALA A 38 -7.81 -17.99 -6.93
C ALA A 38 -8.14 -17.55 -5.50
N VAL A 39 -9.25 -18.00 -4.92
CA VAL A 39 -9.67 -17.63 -3.57
C VAL A 39 -8.83 -18.32 -2.50
N LEU A 40 -8.42 -17.58 -1.46
CA LEU A 40 -7.70 -18.10 -0.27
C LEU A 40 -6.47 -18.97 -0.61
N ARG A 41 -5.74 -18.59 -1.66
CA ARG A 41 -4.50 -19.30 -2.01
C ARG A 41 -3.44 -19.02 -0.93
N PRO A 42 -2.66 -20.04 -0.55
CA PRO A 42 -1.64 -19.89 0.48
C PRO A 42 -0.48 -19.00 0.03
N LEU A 43 0.38 -18.66 0.98
CA LEU A 43 1.62 -17.93 0.75
C LEU A 43 2.48 -18.64 -0.31
N GLY A 44 3.09 -17.87 -1.22
CA GLY A 44 3.98 -18.41 -2.25
C GLY A 44 3.27 -19.14 -3.41
N SER A 45 1.96 -19.00 -3.56
CA SER A 45 1.23 -19.69 -4.63
C SER A 45 1.39 -18.99 -5.99
N GLY A 46 2.29 -19.49 -6.84
CA GLY A 46 2.48 -18.99 -8.21
C GLY A 46 2.79 -17.49 -8.23
N ASN A 47 1.96 -16.70 -8.92
CA ASN A 47 2.11 -15.24 -8.99
C ASN A 47 1.61 -14.49 -7.75
N HIS A 48 1.19 -15.19 -6.69
CA HIS A 48 0.69 -14.61 -5.44
C HIS A 48 1.66 -14.88 -4.27
N PRO A 49 2.73 -14.08 -4.13
CA PRO A 49 3.76 -14.31 -3.11
C PRO A 49 3.19 -14.26 -1.68
N LEU A 50 2.22 -13.37 -1.41
CA LEU A 50 1.52 -13.30 -0.12
C LEU A 50 0.15 -13.99 -0.13
N GLY A 51 -0.16 -14.78 -1.17
CA GLY A 51 -1.46 -15.41 -1.34
C GLY A 51 -2.58 -14.42 -1.69
N THR A 52 -3.82 -14.85 -1.51
CA THR A 52 -5.03 -14.10 -1.93
C THR A 52 -6.11 -14.01 -0.84
N ASP A 53 -7.00 -13.00 -0.90
CA ASP A 53 -8.18 -12.92 -0.02
C ASP A 53 -9.34 -13.83 -0.46
N HIS A 54 -10.46 -13.72 0.28
CA HIS A 54 -11.76 -14.30 -0.04
C HIS A 54 -12.35 -13.84 -1.39
N LEU A 55 -11.82 -12.77 -2.02
CA LEU A 55 -12.20 -12.34 -3.37
C LEU A 55 -11.14 -12.73 -4.42
N GLY A 56 -10.12 -13.48 -4.00
CA GLY A 56 -9.00 -13.90 -4.85
C GLY A 56 -8.09 -12.77 -5.30
N ARG A 57 -8.10 -11.62 -4.60
CA ARG A 57 -7.19 -10.51 -4.90
C ARG A 57 -5.82 -10.77 -4.29
N ASP A 58 -4.78 -10.30 -4.97
CA ASP A 58 -3.39 -10.44 -4.52
C ASP A 58 -3.10 -9.60 -3.26
N MET A 59 -2.64 -10.27 -2.20
CA MET A 59 -2.35 -9.62 -0.92
C MET A 59 -1.17 -8.66 -0.97
N LEU A 60 -0.13 -8.98 -1.75
CA LEU A 60 1.06 -8.15 -1.86
C LEU A 60 0.75 -6.85 -2.59
N ALA A 61 0.01 -6.93 -3.69
CA ALA A 61 -0.46 -5.77 -4.42
C ALA A 61 -1.32 -4.87 -3.51
N ARG A 62 -2.27 -5.44 -2.76
CA ARG A 62 -3.14 -4.66 -1.86
C ARG A 62 -2.39 -3.99 -0.71
N LEU A 63 -1.51 -4.70 -0.01
CA LEU A 63 -0.78 -4.16 1.12
C LEU A 63 0.19 -3.05 0.70
N SER A 64 0.91 -3.25 -0.41
CA SER A 64 1.83 -2.25 -0.92
C SER A 64 1.11 -1.00 -1.41
N HIS A 65 -0.02 -1.14 -2.12
CA HIS A 65 -0.80 0.00 -2.61
C HIS A 65 -1.45 0.80 -1.46
N ALA A 66 -1.95 0.10 -0.43
CA ALA A 66 -2.45 0.74 0.78
C ALA A 66 -1.34 1.54 1.50
N ALA A 67 -0.16 0.94 1.67
CA ALA A 67 0.98 1.62 2.28
C ALA A 67 1.45 2.84 1.45
N ALA A 68 1.46 2.73 0.12
CA ALA A 68 1.80 3.83 -0.78
C ALA A 68 0.85 5.02 -0.63
N SER A 69 -0.46 4.77 -0.59
CA SER A 69 -1.48 5.81 -0.43
C SER A 69 -1.34 6.58 0.89
N ARG A 70 -0.77 5.96 1.93
CA ARG A 70 -0.54 6.59 3.23
C ARG A 70 0.66 7.54 3.23
N LEU A 71 1.61 7.35 2.31
CA LEU A 71 2.79 8.20 2.15
C LEU A 71 2.54 9.38 1.20
N ALA A 72 1.58 9.24 0.28
CA ALA A 72 1.13 10.35 -0.54
C ALA A 72 0.50 11.46 0.34
N PRO A 73 0.66 12.75 -0.01
CA PRO A 73 0.14 13.85 0.80
C PRO A 73 -1.36 13.64 1.08
N PRO A 74 -1.81 13.91 2.32
CA PRO A 74 -3.21 13.73 2.66
C PRO A 74 -4.03 14.66 1.76
N TRP A 75 -4.88 14.05 0.95
CA TRP A 75 -6.15 14.59 0.47
C TRP A 75 -6.25 16.13 0.43
N ARG A 76 -6.24 16.71 -0.78
CA ARG A 76 -6.74 18.08 -0.95
C ARG A 76 -8.25 18.08 -0.73
N PRO A 77 -8.80 18.88 0.21
CA PRO A 77 -10.24 19.02 0.32
C PRO A 77 -10.82 19.60 -0.98
N PRO A 78 -12.10 19.31 -1.32
CA PRO A 78 -12.78 20.01 -2.39
C PRO A 78 -12.66 21.51 -2.14
N SER A 79 -12.20 22.26 -3.15
CA SER A 79 -12.28 23.72 -3.10
C SER A 79 -13.74 24.10 -2.82
N ALA A 80 -13.96 24.99 -1.85
CA ALA A 80 -15.30 25.45 -1.51
C ALA A 80 -16.04 25.88 -2.80
N PRO A 81 -17.33 25.50 -2.97
CA PRO A 81 -18.10 26.00 -4.11
C PRO A 81 -18.06 27.53 -4.08
N PRO A 82 -18.05 28.21 -5.25
CA PRO A 82 -18.11 29.66 -5.27
C PRO A 82 -19.34 30.07 -4.46
N ALA A 83 -19.13 30.90 -3.44
CA ALA A 83 -20.21 31.44 -2.64
C ALA A 83 -21.26 31.97 -3.61
N LEU A 84 -22.45 31.39 -3.58
CA LEU A 84 -23.62 31.91 -4.29
C LEU A 84 -23.89 33.29 -3.70
N ALA A 85 -23.21 34.27 -4.26
CA ALA A 85 -23.38 35.66 -3.94
C ALA A 85 -24.71 36.08 -4.54
N ARG A 86 -25.63 36.46 -3.64
CA ARG A 86 -26.78 37.33 -3.87
C ARG A 86 -28.05 36.61 -4.36
N CYS A 87 -29.01 36.51 -3.44
CA CYS A 87 -30.41 36.84 -3.70
C CYS A 87 -30.75 38.03 -2.80
#